data_AF-C6WKP5-F1
#
_entry.id   AF-C6WKP5-F1
#
_cell.length_a   1.000
_cell.length_b   1.000
_cell.length_c   1.000
_cell.angle_alpha   90.00
_cell.angle_beta   90.00
_cell.angle_gamma   90.00
#
_symmetry.space_group_name_H-M   'P 1'
#
loop_
_entity.id
_entity.type
_entity.pdbx_description
1 polymer ?
#
loop_
_entity_poly.entity_id
_entity_poly.type
_entity_poly.pdbx_seq_one_letter_code
_entity_poly.pdbx_strand_id
1 'polypeptide(L)'
;MGRRADRDSGGTGAGKTGTARTGTARTGTTGDGVARGDTVTGGAAQDGPAAGGSAAGGPVTGGPAAGDVPAAGAPAPPTAPIPLGRGLPGWSSRLAVALVGGGLTGVLAVEGTEPPFLLVHLALVCLAAVLPASAAPVLVIAATAAALALSDAPAFRPAVLVAVALAHLLHVVTALAALLPLDSRVHPSALRVPAIRFASVQLCVLGAAGLISLVPQGRVAAPLELLGLAAATALAAGSALLLRSRG
;
A
#
# COMPACT_ATOMS: atom_id res chain seq x y z
N MET A 1 -21.92 -63.94 -15.16
CA MET A 1 -23.20 -64.13 -14.43
C MET A 1 -23.09 -63.37 -13.12
N GLY A 2 -23.64 -62.19 -12.88
CA GLY A 2 -24.76 -61.49 -13.48
C GLY A 2 -25.61 -60.97 -12.32
N ARG A 3 -25.73 -59.64 -12.16
CA ARG A 3 -27.00 -58.92 -11.95
C ARG A 3 -26.78 -57.46 -11.51
N ARG A 4 -27.41 -56.59 -12.29
CA ARG A 4 -27.85 -55.24 -11.93
C ARG A 4 -28.94 -55.30 -10.86
N ALA A 5 -29.03 -54.25 -10.05
CA ALA A 5 -30.26 -53.67 -9.51
C ALA A 5 -29.88 -52.28 -8.94
N ASP A 6 -30.22 -51.20 -9.64
CA ASP A 6 -31.44 -50.40 -9.45
C ASP A 6 -31.45 -49.55 -8.18
N ARG A 7 -31.28 -48.24 -8.37
CA ARG A 7 -31.95 -47.21 -7.58
C ARG A 7 -32.35 -46.07 -8.52
N ASP A 8 -33.61 -46.13 -8.90
CA ASP A 8 -34.39 -45.02 -9.42
C ASP A 8 -35.19 -44.39 -8.26
N SER A 9 -35.80 -43.24 -8.53
CA SER A 9 -36.59 -42.32 -7.69
C SER A 9 -35.75 -41.31 -6.88
N GLY A 10 -35.90 -40.00 -7.06
CA GLY A 10 -37.05 -39.22 -7.55
C GLY A 10 -37.32 -38.15 -6.51
N GLY A 11 -36.89 -36.92 -6.76
CA GLY A 11 -36.94 -35.83 -5.78
C GLY A 11 -36.79 -34.46 -6.42
N THR A 12 -37.81 -34.06 -7.17
CA THR A 12 -38.10 -32.67 -7.54
C THR A 12 -38.23 -31.79 -6.30
N GLY A 13 -37.43 -30.74 -6.20
CA GLY A 13 -37.50 -29.74 -5.13
C GLY A 13 -36.92 -28.41 -5.59
N ALA A 14 -37.79 -27.42 -5.70
CA ALA A 14 -37.59 -26.13 -6.33
C ALA A 14 -36.59 -25.20 -5.62
N GLY A 15 -35.85 -24.44 -6.44
CA GLY A 15 -35.46 -23.04 -6.24
C GLY A 15 -35.02 -22.55 -4.86
N LYS A 16 -33.73 -22.25 -4.73
CA LYS A 16 -33.28 -21.01 -4.07
C LYS A 16 -32.23 -20.32 -4.92
N THR A 17 -32.58 -19.12 -5.35
CA THR A 17 -31.75 -18.13 -6.04
C THR A 17 -30.60 -17.71 -5.14
N GLY A 18 -29.37 -17.79 -5.66
CA GLY A 18 -28.17 -17.33 -4.97
C GLY A 18 -27.07 -17.05 -5.98
N THR A 19 -26.83 -15.76 -6.23
CA THR A 19 -25.79 -15.21 -7.11
C THR A 19 -24.41 -15.75 -6.75
N ALA A 20 -23.88 -16.69 -7.56
CA ALA A 20 -22.50 -17.15 -7.45
C ALA A 20 -21.57 -16.24 -8.27
N ARG A 21 -20.70 -15.55 -7.55
CA ARG A 21 -19.63 -14.67 -8.03
C ARG A 21 -18.58 -15.51 -8.77
N THR A 22 -18.21 -15.04 -9.97
CA THR A 22 -17.19 -15.55 -10.91
C THR A 22 -16.05 -16.36 -10.26
N GLY A 23 -16.09 -17.68 -10.47
CA GLY A 23 -14.96 -18.59 -10.33
C GLY A 23 -14.76 -19.32 -11.66
N THR A 24 -13.52 -19.38 -12.14
CA THR A 24 -13.12 -20.11 -13.35
C THR A 24 -13.40 -21.61 -13.17
N ALA A 25 -14.48 -22.12 -13.79
CA ALA A 25 -14.83 -23.54 -13.74
C ALA A 25 -14.16 -24.30 -14.89
N ARG A 26 -13.32 -25.27 -14.49
CA ARG A 26 -12.66 -26.29 -15.30
C ARG A 26 -13.71 -27.29 -15.81
N THR A 27 -13.69 -27.57 -17.11
CA THR A 27 -14.66 -28.38 -17.86
C THR A 27 -14.78 -29.82 -17.38
N GLY A 28 -16.02 -30.25 -17.12
CA GLY A 28 -16.47 -31.64 -17.09
C GLY A 28 -17.63 -31.81 -18.07
N THR A 29 -17.57 -32.85 -18.90
CA THR A 29 -18.56 -33.18 -19.93
C THR A 29 -19.92 -33.51 -19.32
N THR A 30 -20.99 -32.84 -19.76
CA THR A 30 -22.39 -33.24 -19.47
C THR A 30 -23.21 -33.13 -20.76
N GLY A 31 -23.95 -34.21 -21.04
CA GLY A 31 -24.74 -34.39 -22.26
C GLY A 31 -26.12 -33.76 -22.20
N ASP A 32 -26.70 -33.67 -23.40
CA ASP A 32 -28.11 -33.57 -23.79
C ASP A 32 -29.08 -32.96 -22.77
N GLY A 33 -29.24 -31.63 -22.84
CA GLY A 33 -30.30 -30.89 -22.17
C GLY A 33 -30.80 -29.75 -23.05
N VAL A 34 -32.11 -29.75 -23.35
CA VAL A 34 -32.80 -28.67 -24.07
C VAL A 34 -32.87 -27.43 -23.18
N ALA A 35 -32.11 -26.39 -23.52
CA ALA A 35 -32.17 -25.10 -22.84
C ALA A 35 -33.22 -24.18 -23.50
N ARG A 36 -34.31 -23.91 -22.78
CA ARG A 36 -35.24 -22.81 -23.06
C ARG A 36 -34.61 -21.49 -22.60
N GLY A 37 -34.92 -20.43 -23.34
CA GLY A 37 -34.24 -19.13 -23.37
C GLY A 37 -33.83 -18.52 -22.03
N ASP A 38 -32.65 -17.90 -22.05
CA ASP A 38 -32.41 -16.57 -21.51
C ASP A 38 -31.21 -15.96 -22.26
N THR A 39 -31.27 -14.65 -22.48
CA THR A 39 -30.33 -13.86 -23.28
C THR A 39 -28.92 -13.88 -22.67
N VAL A 40 -27.95 -14.51 -23.34
CA VAL A 40 -26.53 -14.45 -22.95
C VAL A 40 -25.87 -13.26 -23.67
N THR A 41 -25.62 -12.18 -22.95
CA THR A 41 -24.71 -11.11 -23.36
C THR A 41 -23.28 -11.44 -22.95
N GLY A 42 -22.38 -11.54 -23.92
CA GLY A 42 -20.94 -11.42 -23.71
C GLY A 42 -20.22 -12.72 -23.34
N GLY A 43 -19.76 -13.46 -24.34
CA GLY A 43 -18.79 -14.54 -24.17
C GLY A 43 -18.23 -14.95 -25.53
N ALA A 44 -16.96 -14.65 -25.79
CA ALA A 44 -16.26 -15.12 -26.98
C ALA A 44 -16.10 -16.64 -26.88
N ALA A 45 -16.83 -17.40 -27.70
CA ALA A 45 -16.63 -18.83 -27.86
C ALA A 45 -15.47 -19.06 -28.85
N GLN A 46 -14.40 -19.70 -28.38
CA GLN A 46 -13.33 -20.25 -29.22
C GLN A 46 -13.77 -21.58 -29.86
N ASP A 47 -13.16 -21.87 -31.01
CA ASP A 47 -13.58 -22.80 -32.06
C ASP A 47 -13.87 -24.26 -31.65
N GLY A 48 -14.87 -24.83 -32.30
CA GLY A 48 -15.11 -26.28 -32.40
C GLY A 48 -16.14 -26.59 -33.50
N PRO A 49 -15.95 -27.63 -34.34
CA PRO A 49 -16.82 -27.87 -35.49
C PRO A 49 -18.12 -28.54 -35.03
N ALA A 50 -19.25 -27.84 -35.17
CA ALA A 50 -20.57 -28.43 -34.93
C ALA A 50 -21.20 -28.83 -36.27
N ALA A 51 -21.37 -30.15 -36.42
CA ALA A 51 -22.04 -30.79 -37.54
C ALA A 51 -23.56 -30.56 -37.51
N GLY A 52 -24.13 -30.44 -38.71
CA GLY A 52 -25.53 -30.59 -39.12
C GLY A 52 -26.63 -30.58 -38.05
N GLY A 53 -27.44 -29.51 -38.07
CA GLY A 53 -28.76 -29.49 -37.43
C GLY A 53 -29.63 -28.40 -38.05
N SER A 54 -30.63 -28.80 -38.83
CA SER A 54 -31.63 -27.91 -39.44
C SER A 54 -32.68 -27.55 -38.39
N ALA A 55 -32.93 -26.25 -38.19
CA ALA A 55 -34.07 -25.76 -37.42
C ALA A 55 -34.74 -24.59 -38.14
N ALA A 56 -36.02 -24.76 -38.44
CA ALA A 56 -36.87 -23.87 -39.19
C ALA A 56 -37.59 -22.85 -38.30
N GLY A 57 -37.77 -21.63 -38.82
CA GLY A 57 -38.98 -20.83 -38.63
C GLY A 57 -39.05 -19.88 -37.43
N GLY A 58 -38.82 -18.58 -37.68
CA GLY A 58 -39.31 -17.47 -36.85
C GLY A 58 -39.01 -16.12 -37.53
N PRO A 59 -39.98 -15.19 -37.65
CA PRO A 59 -39.76 -13.93 -38.37
C PRO A 59 -38.89 -12.98 -37.53
N VAL A 60 -37.69 -12.67 -38.02
CA VAL A 60 -36.82 -11.66 -37.42
C VAL A 60 -37.35 -10.28 -37.85
N THR A 61 -37.94 -9.57 -36.91
CA THR A 61 -38.38 -8.18 -37.10
C THR A 61 -37.16 -7.26 -36.99
N GLY A 62 -36.90 -6.53 -38.07
CA GLY A 62 -36.08 -5.31 -38.19
C GLY A 62 -34.95 -5.07 -37.17
N GLY A 63 -33.75 -5.57 -37.47
CA GLY A 63 -32.49 -5.01 -36.96
C GLY A 63 -31.91 -4.00 -37.97
N PRO A 64 -31.14 -2.99 -37.52
CA PRO A 64 -30.63 -1.93 -38.39
C PRO A 64 -29.72 -2.51 -39.48
N ALA A 65 -29.80 -1.91 -40.66
CA ALA A 65 -29.05 -2.28 -41.85
C ALA A 65 -27.54 -2.34 -41.55
N ALA A 66 -26.91 -3.39 -42.10
CA ALA A 66 -25.48 -3.56 -42.15
C ALA A 66 -24.80 -2.27 -42.67
N GLY A 67 -24.13 -1.58 -41.75
CA GLY A 67 -23.23 -0.48 -42.03
C GLY A 67 -21.99 -0.67 -41.17
N ASP A 68 -20.90 -1.07 -41.83
CA ASP A 68 -19.51 -1.02 -41.36
C ASP A 68 -19.16 -1.82 -40.09
N VAL A 69 -19.10 -3.15 -40.23
CA VAL A 69 -18.24 -3.96 -39.37
C VAL A 69 -16.79 -3.65 -39.77
N PRO A 70 -15.96 -3.02 -38.92
CA PRO A 70 -14.57 -2.77 -39.26
C PRO A 70 -13.89 -4.12 -39.50
N ALA A 71 -13.16 -4.21 -40.61
CA ALA A 71 -12.43 -5.41 -41.01
C ALA A 71 -11.65 -5.99 -39.82
N ALA A 72 -11.94 -7.26 -39.49
CA ALA A 72 -11.19 -8.04 -38.51
C ALA A 72 -9.73 -8.12 -38.97
N GLY A 73 -8.89 -7.24 -38.42
CA GLY A 73 -7.49 -7.07 -38.83
C GLY A 73 -6.96 -5.65 -38.76
N ALA A 74 -7.80 -4.63 -38.52
CA ALA A 74 -7.30 -3.29 -38.27
C ALA A 74 -6.61 -3.23 -36.89
N PRO A 75 -5.34 -2.80 -36.79
CA PRO A 75 -4.66 -2.62 -35.51
C PRO A 75 -5.47 -1.65 -34.66
N ALA A 76 -5.73 -2.02 -33.40
CA ALA A 76 -6.42 -1.14 -32.46
C ALA A 76 -5.74 0.24 -32.49
N PRO A 77 -6.51 1.35 -32.54
CA PRO A 77 -5.92 2.67 -32.53
C PRO A 77 -5.00 2.81 -31.31
N PRO A 78 -3.81 3.44 -31.46
CA PRO A 78 -2.92 3.63 -30.33
C PRO A 78 -3.72 4.28 -29.21
N THR A 79 -3.69 3.66 -28.02
CA THR A 79 -4.35 4.21 -26.84
C THR A 79 -3.86 5.64 -26.69
N ALA A 80 -4.79 6.60 -26.69
CA ALA A 80 -4.46 8.01 -26.59
C ALA A 80 -3.52 8.19 -25.38
N PRO A 81 -2.37 8.88 -25.54
CA PRO A 81 -1.40 8.99 -24.47
C PRO A 81 -2.09 9.61 -23.26
N ILE A 82 -2.12 8.87 -22.15
CA ILE A 82 -2.69 9.35 -20.89
C ILE A 82 -1.91 10.61 -20.50
N PRO A 83 -2.55 11.79 -20.44
CA PRO A 83 -1.83 13.01 -20.11
C PRO A 83 -1.31 12.92 -18.67
N LEU A 84 0.00 12.71 -18.51
CA LEU A 84 0.73 12.71 -17.23
C LEU A 84 0.87 14.13 -16.63
N GLY A 85 -0.15 14.96 -16.78
CA GLY A 85 -0.05 16.42 -16.71
C GLY A 85 -0.13 17.08 -15.33
N ARG A 86 -0.27 16.33 -14.22
CA ARG A 86 -0.48 16.92 -12.88
C ARG A 86 0.19 16.15 -11.72
N GLY A 87 1.45 15.73 -11.89
CA GLY A 87 2.21 15.11 -10.79
C GLY A 87 3.43 15.94 -10.36
N LEU A 88 3.70 15.95 -9.06
CA LEU A 88 4.96 16.45 -8.51
C LEU A 88 6.11 15.60 -9.05
N PRO A 89 7.25 16.21 -9.41
CA PRO A 89 8.38 15.45 -9.93
C PRO A 89 9.00 14.57 -8.85
N GLY A 90 9.59 13.42 -9.20
CA GLY A 90 10.14 12.46 -8.25
C GLY A 90 11.20 13.05 -7.32
N TRP A 91 11.97 14.04 -7.80
CA TRP A 91 12.92 14.80 -6.97
C TRP A 91 12.27 15.58 -5.82
N SER A 92 10.97 15.88 -5.87
CA SER A 92 10.26 16.54 -4.76
C SER A 92 10.30 15.71 -3.47
N SER A 93 10.31 14.37 -3.57
CA SER A 93 10.47 13.50 -2.41
C SER A 93 11.84 13.66 -1.76
N ARG A 94 12.89 13.83 -2.57
CA ARG A 94 14.28 14.07 -2.12
C ARG A 94 14.39 15.43 -1.41
N LEU A 95 13.72 16.45 -1.96
CA LEU A 95 13.61 17.76 -1.31
C LEU A 95 12.87 17.65 0.03
N ALA A 96 11.78 16.88 0.11
CA ALA A 96 11.06 16.67 1.36
C ALA A 96 11.95 16.01 2.44
N VAL A 97 12.76 15.01 2.07
CA VAL A 97 13.77 14.42 2.98
C VAL A 97 14.74 15.50 3.48
N ALA A 98 15.29 16.32 2.58
CA ALA A 98 16.24 17.36 2.94
C ALA A 98 15.62 18.42 3.86
N LEU A 99 14.38 18.84 3.60
CA LEU A 99 13.67 19.83 4.42
C LEU A 99 13.32 19.29 5.81
N VAL A 100 12.80 18.07 5.90
CA VAL A 100 12.44 17.45 7.18
C VAL A 100 13.69 17.15 8.01
N GLY A 101 14.72 16.60 7.37
CA GLY A 101 16.02 16.37 8.02
C GLY A 101 16.70 17.67 8.44
N GLY A 102 16.65 18.70 7.60
CA GLY A 102 17.14 20.04 7.96
C GLY A 102 16.36 20.64 9.13
N GLY A 103 15.06 20.35 9.24
CA GLY A 103 14.25 20.68 10.40
C GLY A 103 14.76 20.03 11.69
N LEU A 104 15.15 18.75 11.65
CA LEU A 104 15.78 18.07 12.79
C LEU A 104 17.12 18.73 13.17
N THR A 105 17.98 19.03 12.18
CA THR A 105 19.21 19.80 12.40
C THR A 105 18.93 21.15 13.05
N GLY A 106 17.88 21.84 12.60
CA GLY A 106 17.44 23.11 13.15
C GLY A 106 16.97 23.01 14.61
N VAL A 107 16.21 21.95 14.95
CA VAL A 107 15.84 21.67 16.35
C VAL A 107 17.09 21.51 17.21
N LEU A 108 18.07 20.72 16.76
CA LEU A 108 19.33 20.51 17.48
C LEU A 108 20.13 21.81 17.64
N ALA A 109 20.13 22.66 16.61
CA ALA A 109 20.79 23.96 16.67
C ALA A 109 20.14 24.91 17.68
N VAL A 110 18.81 24.94 17.74
CA VAL A 110 18.06 25.73 18.74
C VAL A 110 18.27 25.19 20.15
N GLU A 111 18.43 23.88 20.30
CA GLU A 111 18.77 23.22 21.56
C GLU A 111 20.24 23.41 21.97
N GLY A 112 21.03 24.17 21.19
CA GLY A 112 22.41 24.50 21.54
C GLY A 112 23.42 23.39 21.27
N THR A 113 23.11 22.46 20.37
CA THR A 113 24.05 21.38 20.00
C THR A 113 25.29 21.95 19.33
N GLU A 114 26.47 21.41 19.67
CA GLU A 114 27.76 21.89 19.17
C GLU A 114 27.87 21.92 17.64
N PRO A 115 28.45 22.97 17.03
CA PRO A 115 28.60 23.11 15.58
C PRO A 115 29.20 21.90 14.85
N PRO A 116 30.28 21.23 15.33
CA PRO A 116 30.82 20.06 14.64
C PRO A 116 29.82 18.92 14.52
N PHE A 117 28.98 18.70 15.54
CA PHE A 117 27.93 17.68 15.49
C PHE A 117 26.86 18.05 14.48
N LEU A 118 26.43 19.32 14.45
CA LEU A 118 25.46 19.81 13.47
C LEU A 118 25.94 19.65 12.03
N LEU A 119 27.23 19.87 11.76
CA LEU A 119 27.82 19.65 10.43
C LEU A 119 27.76 18.18 10.01
N VAL A 120 28.14 17.25 10.90
CA VAL A 120 28.04 15.81 10.63
C VAL A 120 26.59 15.38 10.44
N HIS A 121 25.68 15.89 11.28
CA HIS A 121 24.26 15.61 11.20
C HIS A 121 23.65 16.11 9.88
N LEU A 122 23.99 17.33 9.46
CA LEU A 122 23.57 17.89 8.18
C LEU A 122 24.14 17.09 7.00
N ALA A 123 25.39 16.64 7.08
CA ALA A 123 25.98 15.78 6.06
C ALA A 123 25.21 14.44 5.93
N LEU A 124 24.80 13.84 7.06
CA LEU A 124 23.95 12.65 7.07
C LEU A 124 22.56 12.93 6.47
N VAL A 125 21.96 14.10 6.73
CA VAL A 125 20.70 14.52 6.11
C VAL A 125 20.85 14.64 4.59
N CYS A 126 21.93 15.28 4.11
CA CYS A 126 22.22 15.36 2.69
C CYS A 126 22.40 13.97 2.07
N LEU A 127 23.11 13.07 2.75
CA LEU A 127 23.30 11.69 2.31
C LEU A 127 21.97 10.93 2.27
N ALA A 128 21.10 11.09 3.27
CA ALA A 128 19.77 10.50 3.32
C ALA A 128 18.87 11.04 2.19
N ALA A 129 19.00 12.33 1.86
CA ALA A 129 18.30 12.93 0.75
C ALA A 129 18.77 12.32 -0.57
N VAL A 130 20.07 12.20 -0.83
CA VAL A 130 20.58 11.63 -2.09
C VAL A 130 20.33 10.12 -2.19
N LEU A 131 20.53 9.38 -1.10
CA LEU A 131 20.44 7.92 -1.02
C LEU A 131 19.43 7.47 0.07
N PRO A 132 18.11 7.55 -0.17
CA PRO A 132 17.11 7.22 0.86
C PRO A 132 17.06 5.75 1.26
N ALA A 133 17.54 4.85 0.40
CA ALA A 133 17.65 3.42 0.70
C ALA A 133 18.92 3.04 1.50
N SER A 134 19.72 4.03 1.90
CA SER A 134 20.94 3.82 2.71
C SER A 134 20.62 3.72 4.22
N ALA A 135 21.66 3.51 5.03
CA ALA A 135 21.55 3.61 6.49
C ALA A 135 21.47 5.07 7.00
N ALA A 136 21.65 6.08 6.15
CA ALA A 136 21.69 7.47 6.60
C ALA A 136 20.42 7.94 7.32
N PRO A 137 19.18 7.65 6.86
CA PRO A 137 17.96 8.05 7.56
C PRO A 137 17.90 7.56 9.00
N VAL A 138 18.28 6.30 9.26
CA VAL A 138 18.27 5.75 10.62
C VAL A 138 19.36 6.37 11.48
N LEU A 139 20.53 6.68 10.91
CA LEU A 139 21.60 7.38 11.63
C LEU A 139 21.20 8.81 12.00
N VAL A 140 20.49 9.53 11.13
CA VAL A 140 19.93 10.86 11.45
C VAL A 140 18.97 10.76 12.63
N ILE A 141 18.03 9.81 12.60
CA ILE A 141 17.05 9.63 13.68
C ILE A 141 17.75 9.26 14.99
N ALA A 142 18.67 8.28 14.95
CA ALA A 142 19.39 7.82 16.13
C ALA A 142 20.30 8.90 16.73
N ALA A 143 21.02 9.66 15.89
CA ALA A 143 21.85 10.77 16.33
C ALA A 143 21.02 11.89 16.99
N THR A 144 19.85 12.22 16.42
CA THR A 144 18.94 13.19 17.04
C THR A 144 18.46 12.71 18.40
N ALA A 145 18.02 11.46 18.48
CA ALA A 145 17.53 10.87 19.73
C ALA A 145 18.62 10.86 20.81
N ALA A 146 19.86 10.48 20.43
CA ALA A 146 21.00 10.49 21.34
C ALA A 146 21.32 11.91 21.84
N ALA A 147 21.38 12.90 20.95
CA ALA A 147 21.67 14.29 21.33
C ALA A 147 20.62 14.86 22.30
N LEU A 148 19.33 14.59 22.04
CA LEU A 148 18.24 15.06 22.92
C LEU A 148 18.18 14.30 24.25
N ALA A 149 18.51 13.00 24.26
CA ALA A 149 18.50 12.16 25.45
C ALA A 149 19.70 12.39 26.37
N LEU A 150 20.85 12.79 25.82
CA LEU A 150 22.05 13.14 26.58
C LEU A 150 22.05 14.59 27.08
N SER A 151 21.01 15.36 26.74
CA SER A 151 20.81 16.72 27.27
C SER A 151 20.19 16.67 28.66
N ASP A 152 20.64 17.55 29.56
CA ASP A 152 20.06 17.72 30.91
C ASP A 152 18.65 18.37 30.90
N ALA A 153 18.11 18.68 29.73
CA ALA A 153 16.82 19.34 29.58
C ALA A 153 15.63 18.37 29.78
N PRO A 154 14.45 18.88 30.21
CA PRO A 154 13.28 18.04 30.46
C PRO A 154 12.86 17.18 29.26
N ALA A 155 12.44 15.94 29.52
CA ALA A 155 12.08 14.97 28.47
C ALA A 155 10.87 15.38 27.61
N PHE A 156 9.90 16.10 28.18
CA PHE A 156 8.65 16.49 27.49
C PHE A 156 8.64 17.93 26.96
N ARG A 157 9.82 18.53 26.78
CA ARG A 157 9.91 19.88 26.21
C ARG A 157 9.45 19.90 24.75
N PRO A 158 8.96 21.05 24.24
CA PRO A 158 8.43 21.15 22.88
C PRO A 158 9.39 20.67 21.79
N ALA A 159 10.69 20.93 21.95
CA ALA A 159 11.72 20.50 20.99
C ALA A 159 11.76 18.98 20.79
N VAL A 160 11.61 18.18 21.86
CA VAL A 160 11.59 16.72 21.78
C VAL A 160 10.32 16.25 21.05
N LEU A 161 9.17 16.83 21.35
CA LEU A 161 7.91 16.48 20.69
C LEU A 161 7.94 16.79 19.19
N VAL A 162 8.52 17.94 18.82
CA VAL A 162 8.76 18.32 17.42
C VAL A 162 9.75 17.36 16.76
N ALA A 163 10.86 17.03 17.43
CA ALA A 163 11.85 16.09 16.92
C ALA A 163 11.27 14.69 16.69
N VAL A 164 10.42 14.18 17.60
CA VAL A 164 9.72 12.90 17.41
C VAL A 164 8.83 12.93 16.17
N ALA A 165 8.06 14.01 15.98
CA ALA A 165 7.19 14.16 14.81
C ALA A 165 7.99 14.26 13.51
N LEU A 166 9.07 15.05 13.50
CA LEU A 166 9.96 15.19 12.35
C LEU A 166 10.73 13.91 12.05
N ALA A 167 11.17 13.16 13.06
CA ALA A 167 11.86 11.88 12.88
C ALA A 167 10.93 10.83 12.25
N HIS A 168 9.67 10.76 12.71
CA HIS A 168 8.69 9.87 12.11
C HIS A 168 8.34 10.30 10.67
N LEU A 169 8.17 11.61 10.44
CA LEU A 169 7.95 12.12 9.10
C LEU A 169 9.14 11.81 8.19
N LEU A 170 10.37 11.99 8.67
CA LEU A 170 11.62 11.69 7.95
C LEU A 170 11.64 10.21 7.53
N HIS A 171 11.32 9.31 8.46
CA HIS A 171 11.23 7.88 8.17
C HIS A 171 10.22 7.59 7.05
N VAL A 172 9.02 8.18 7.11
CA VAL A 172 7.98 7.97 6.09
C VAL A 172 8.41 8.55 4.73
N VAL A 173 8.91 9.78 4.68
CA VAL A 173 9.31 10.40 3.42
C VAL A 173 10.54 9.73 2.80
N THR A 174 11.47 9.22 3.61
CA THR A 174 12.64 8.45 3.11
C THR A 174 12.21 7.09 2.57
N ALA A 175 11.28 6.39 3.23
CA ALA A 175 10.72 5.15 2.71
C ALA A 175 9.99 5.36 1.37
N LEU A 176 9.17 6.41 1.24
CA LEU A 176 8.53 6.76 -0.02
C LEU A 176 9.57 7.12 -1.10
N ALA A 177 10.57 7.94 -0.73
CA ALA A 177 11.64 8.35 -1.61
C ALA A 177 12.49 7.15 -2.10
N ALA A 178 12.67 6.11 -1.29
CA ALA A 178 13.37 4.90 -1.69
C ALA A 178 12.62 4.08 -2.76
N LEU A 179 11.29 4.15 -2.78
CA LEU A 179 10.44 3.42 -3.74
C LEU A 179 10.20 4.18 -5.06
N LEU A 180 10.39 5.50 -5.05
CA LEU A 180 10.07 6.38 -6.17
C LEU A 180 11.29 6.62 -7.07
N PRO A 181 11.24 6.24 -8.36
CA PRO A 181 12.25 6.63 -9.35
C PRO A 181 12.33 8.15 -9.47
N LEU A 182 13.52 8.68 -9.77
CA LEU A 182 13.74 10.13 -9.88
C LEU A 182 12.91 10.78 -11.00
N ASP A 183 12.73 10.07 -12.11
CA ASP A 183 11.97 10.54 -13.27
C ASP A 183 10.45 10.32 -13.16
N SER A 184 9.99 9.79 -12.02
CA SER A 184 8.56 9.56 -11.79
C SER A 184 7.79 10.86 -11.53
N ARG A 185 6.47 10.80 -11.69
CA ARG A 185 5.55 11.87 -11.30
C ARG A 185 4.57 11.34 -10.26
N VAL A 186 4.52 11.99 -9.10
CA VAL A 186 3.67 11.60 -7.97
C VAL A 186 2.46 12.52 -7.92
N HIS A 187 1.27 11.94 -8.05
CA HIS A 187 0.04 12.71 -7.86
C HIS A 187 -0.23 12.91 -6.36
N PRO A 188 -0.50 14.14 -5.87
CA PRO A 188 -0.69 14.40 -4.43
C PRO A 188 -1.79 13.56 -3.79
N SER A 189 -2.83 13.19 -4.56
CA SER A 189 -3.89 12.30 -4.07
C SER A 189 -3.38 10.91 -3.66
N ALA A 190 -2.29 10.43 -4.24
CA ALA A 190 -1.66 9.17 -3.86
C ALA A 190 -1.01 9.24 -2.46
N LEU A 191 -0.63 10.44 -2.01
CA LEU A 191 -0.05 10.66 -0.68
C LEU A 191 -1.11 10.77 0.42
N ARG A 192 -2.39 10.86 0.08
CA ARG A 192 -3.47 11.04 1.07
C ARG A 192 -3.53 9.90 2.09
N VAL A 193 -3.45 8.65 1.63
CA VAL A 193 -3.50 7.48 2.53
C VAL A 193 -2.26 7.43 3.44
N PRO A 194 -1.02 7.55 2.94
CA PRO A 194 0.16 7.73 3.79
C PRO A 194 0.06 8.89 4.78
N ALA A 195 -0.43 10.06 4.35
CA ALA A 195 -0.56 11.23 5.20
C ALA A 195 -1.56 11.02 6.35
N ILE A 196 -2.70 10.38 6.08
CA ILE A 196 -3.68 10.02 7.13
C ILE A 196 -3.06 9.08 8.16
N ARG A 197 -2.32 8.04 7.71
CA ARG A 197 -1.64 7.10 8.61
C ARG A 197 -0.59 7.79 9.46
N PHE A 198 0.22 8.66 8.85
CA PHE A 198 1.18 9.48 9.58
C PHE A 198 0.48 10.32 10.65
N ALA A 199 -0.55 11.08 10.27
CA ALA A 199 -1.28 11.95 11.20
C ALA A 199 -1.93 11.16 12.34
N SER A 200 -2.54 10.01 12.06
CA SER A 200 -3.16 9.18 13.10
C SER A 200 -2.13 8.62 14.08
N VAL A 201 -1.02 8.07 13.58
CA VAL A 201 0.03 7.52 14.44
C VAL A 201 0.68 8.64 15.26
N GLN A 202 0.96 9.78 14.62
CA GLN A 202 1.58 10.92 15.29
C GLN A 202 0.68 11.49 16.40
N LEU A 203 -0.63 11.59 16.16
CA LEU A 203 -1.57 12.05 17.17
C LEU A 203 -1.66 11.06 18.35
N CYS A 204 -1.68 9.76 18.08
CA CYS A 204 -1.66 8.74 19.13
C CYS A 204 -0.37 8.80 19.97
N VAL A 205 0.80 8.94 19.33
CA VAL A 205 2.09 9.04 20.02
C VAL A 205 2.18 10.32 20.86
N LEU A 206 1.74 11.46 20.32
CA LEU A 206 1.69 12.73 21.06
C LEU A 206 0.70 12.66 22.23
N GLY A 207 -0.46 12.04 22.04
CA GLY A 207 -1.43 11.81 23.10
C GLY A 207 -0.87 10.93 24.21
N ALA A 208 -0.18 9.84 23.85
CA ALA A 208 0.52 8.99 24.81
C ALA A 208 1.63 9.74 25.55
N ALA A 209 2.46 10.51 24.85
CA ALA A 209 3.48 11.36 25.46
C ALA A 209 2.87 12.36 26.45
N GLY A 210 1.74 12.99 26.09
CA GLY A 210 0.97 13.86 26.97
C GLY A 210 0.48 13.16 28.24
N LEU A 211 -0.07 11.94 28.11
CA LEU A 211 -0.47 11.13 29.27
C LEU A 211 0.73 10.74 30.15
N ILE A 212 1.85 10.33 29.55
CA ILE A 212 3.06 9.95 30.29
C ILE A 212 3.65 11.17 31.02
N SER A 213 3.52 12.37 30.46
CA SER A 213 4.00 13.60 31.10
C SER A 213 3.31 13.91 32.46
N LEU A 214 2.14 13.33 32.71
CA LEU A 214 1.42 13.45 33.99
C LEU A 214 1.96 12.48 35.06
N VAL A 215 2.78 11.50 34.68
CA VAL A 215 3.37 10.54 35.62
C VAL A 215 4.52 11.21 36.38
N PRO A 216 4.53 11.15 37.73
CA PRO A 216 5.61 11.72 38.52
C PRO A 216 6.98 11.13 38.13
N GLN A 217 7.88 11.97 37.62
CA GLN A 217 9.22 11.56 37.24
C GLN A 217 10.09 11.33 38.48
N GLY A 218 10.96 10.30 38.45
CA GLY A 218 11.85 9.94 39.56
C GLY A 218 11.44 8.72 40.40
N ARG A 219 10.33 8.04 40.05
CA ARG A 219 9.89 6.79 40.72
C ARG A 219 9.90 5.54 39.85
N VAL A 220 10.44 5.63 38.64
CA VAL A 220 10.61 4.46 37.77
C VAL A 220 11.96 3.84 38.09
N ALA A 221 11.95 2.59 38.56
CA ALA A 221 13.19 1.89 38.84
C ALA A 221 13.95 1.66 37.52
N ALA A 222 15.27 1.85 37.49
CA ALA A 222 16.13 1.60 36.32
C ALA A 222 15.86 0.27 35.57
N PRO A 223 15.47 -0.85 36.22
CA PRO A 223 15.07 -2.06 35.52
C PRO A 223 13.85 -1.89 34.60
N LEU A 224 12.88 -1.06 34.98
CA LEU A 224 11.69 -0.77 34.17
C LEU A 224 12.05 0.05 32.92
N GLU A 225 13.00 0.97 33.03
CA GLU A 225 13.51 1.73 31.89
C GLU A 225 14.24 0.81 30.90
N LEU A 226 15.10 -0.09 31.40
CA LEU A 226 15.77 -1.10 30.58
C LEU A 226 14.79 -2.09 29.95
N LEU A 227 13.74 -2.49 30.68
CA LEU A 227 12.71 -3.38 30.15
C LEU A 227 11.89 -2.68 29.05
N GLY A 228 11.58 -1.40 29.23
CA GLY A 228 10.94 -0.58 28.20
C GLY A 228 11.80 -0.45 26.95
N LEU A 229 13.09 -0.18 27.10
CA LEU A 229 14.04 -0.10 25.98
C LEU A 229 14.19 -1.45 25.27
N ALA A 230 14.29 -2.55 26.03
CA ALA A 230 14.37 -3.90 25.49
C ALA A 230 13.09 -4.26 24.73
N ALA A 231 11.91 -3.93 25.26
CA ALA A 231 10.62 -4.18 24.61
C ALA A 231 10.48 -3.37 23.31
N ALA A 232 10.85 -2.09 23.31
CA ALA A 232 10.85 -1.24 22.12
C ALA A 232 11.80 -1.79 21.05
N THR A 233 13.00 -2.20 21.45
CA THR A 233 14.00 -2.80 20.54
C THR A 233 13.51 -4.13 19.97
N ALA A 234 12.91 -4.99 20.80
CA ALA A 234 12.35 -6.27 20.37
C ALA A 234 11.16 -6.09 19.41
N LEU A 235 10.29 -5.10 19.64
CA LEU A 235 9.21 -4.75 18.72
C LEU A 235 9.76 -4.27 17.36
N ALA A 236 10.76 -3.39 17.38
CA ALA A 236 11.41 -2.91 16.16
C ALA A 236 12.05 -4.08 15.39
N ALA A 237 12.88 -4.91 16.05
CA ALA A 237 13.53 -6.06 15.43
C ALA A 237 12.51 -7.11 14.94
N GLY A 238 11.49 -7.42 15.75
CA GLY A 238 10.44 -8.36 15.41
C GLY A 238 9.63 -7.92 14.19
N SER A 239 9.30 -6.63 14.08
CA SER A 239 8.60 -6.08 12.93
C SER A 239 9.43 -6.22 11.64
N ALA A 240 10.74 -5.95 11.71
CA ALA A 240 11.65 -6.11 10.58
C ALA A 240 11.78 -7.57 10.14
N LEU A 241 11.85 -8.51 11.11
CA LEU A 241 11.91 -9.95 10.83
C LEU A 241 10.61 -10.48 10.21
N LEU A 242 9.45 -10.03 10.69
CA LEU A 242 8.13 -10.37 10.14
C LEU A 242 7.93 -9.86 8.71
N LEU A 243 8.49 -8.69 8.40
CA LEU A 243 8.48 -8.15 7.04
C LEU A 243 9.40 -8.97 6.12
N ARG A 244 10.56 -9.40 6.62
CA ARG A 244 11.50 -10.25 5.87
C ARG A 244 10.95 -11.65 5.61
N SER A 245 10.14 -12.22 6.49
CA SER A 245 9.61 -13.59 6.32
C SER A 245 8.42 -13.69 5.36
N ARG A 246 7.89 -12.55 4.90
CA ARG A 246 6.75 -12.46 3.98
C ARG A 246 7.11 -12.02 2.57
N GLY A 247 8.39 -11.71 2.31
CA GLY A 247 8.94 -11.44 0.97
C GLY A 247 9.71 -12.65 0.46
#